data_AF-C0XR58-F1
#
_entry.id   AF-C0XR58-F1
#
_cell.length_a   1.000
_cell.length_b   1.000
_cell.length_c   1.000
_cell.angle_alpha   90.00
_cell.angle_beta   90.00
_cell.angle_gamma   90.00
#
_symmetry.space_group_name_H-M   'P 1'
#
loop_
_entity.id
_entity.type
_entity.pdbx_description
1 polymer ?
#
loop_
_entity_poly.entity_id
_entity_poly.type
_entity_poly.pdbx_seq_one_letter_code
_entity_poly.pdbx_strand_id
1 'polypeptide(L)' 'MIEYIDTYRDRFGVEAICRTLRQTECGFITSRGYRAAKTRAPSARSLSDALLIPELVKVFEDNFSVYGVRKM' A
#
# COMPACT_ATOMS: atom_id res chain seq x y z
N MET A 1 2.38 -6.79 4.46
CA MET A 1 1.79 -8.14 4.32
C MET A 1 1.81 -8.64 2.87
N ILE A 2 1.28 -7.89 1.90
CA ILE A 2 1.35 -8.27 0.46
C ILE A 2 2.80 -8.41 0.00
N GLU A 3 3.65 -7.43 0.33
CA GLU A 3 5.08 -7.46 0.03
C GLU A 3 5.78 -8.69 0.63
N TYR A 4 5.51 -9.02 1.90
CA TYR A 4 6.04 -10.24 2.53
C TYR A 4 5.67 -11.50 1.74
N ILE A 5 4.41 -11.63 1.31
CA ILE A 5 3.98 -12.76 0.48
C ILE A 5 4.72 -12.74 -0.87
N ASP A 6 4.84 -11.59 -1.51
CA ASP A 6 5.55 -11.43 -2.79
C ASP A 6 7.02 -11.85 -2.68
N THR A 7 7.71 -11.50 -1.59
CA THR A 7 9.10 -11.84 -1.36
C THR A 7 9.33 -13.34 -1.17
N TYR A 8 8.38 -14.04 -0.55
CA TYR A 8 8.58 -15.44 -0.13
C TYR A 8 7.74 -16.47 -0.89
N ARG A 9 6.89 -16.03 -1.83
CA ARG A 9 5.99 -16.92 -2.59
C ARG A 9 6.72 -18.01 -3.38
N ASP A 10 7.91 -17.73 -3.90
CA ASP A 10 8.66 -18.69 -4.71
C ASP A 10 9.29 -19.80 -3.84
N ARG A 11 9.52 -19.52 -2.56
CA ARG A 11 10.10 -20.47 -1.61
C ARG A 11 9.04 -21.34 -0.92
N PHE A 12 7.90 -20.78 -0.56
CA PHE A 12 6.90 -21.47 0.28
C PHE A 12 5.52 -21.62 -0.37
N GLY A 13 5.25 -20.88 -1.44
CA GLY A 13 3.91 -20.82 -2.04
C GLY A 13 2.95 -19.91 -1.26
N VAL A 14 2.09 -19.20 -2.02
CA VAL A 14 1.14 -18.23 -1.45
C VAL A 14 0.16 -18.88 -0.46
N GLU A 15 -0.31 -20.10 -0.75
CA GLU A 15 -1.31 -20.77 0.08
C GLU A 15 -0.77 -21.20 1.44
N ALA A 16 0.46 -21.73 1.48
CA ALA A 16 1.10 -22.11 2.74
C ALA A 16 1.34 -20.88 3.62
N ILE A 17 1.85 -19.79 3.04
CA ILE A 17 2.07 -18.53 3.76
C ILE A 17 0.75 -17.98 4.31
N CYS A 18 -0.29 -17.85 3.48
CA CYS A 18 -1.59 -17.34 3.94
C CYS A 18 -2.23 -18.24 5.00
N ARG A 19 -2.09 -19.57 4.91
CA ARG A 19 -2.61 -20.50 5.92
C ARG A 19 -1.98 -20.27 7.28
N THR A 20 -0.66 -20.12 7.32
CA THR A 20 0.08 -19.86 8.57
C THR A 20 -0.24 -18.48 9.13
N LEU A 21 -0.27 -17.44 8.28
CA LEU A 21 -0.60 -16.08 8.70
C LEU A 21 -2.01 -15.95 9.26
N ARG A 22 -2.98 -16.72 8.73
CA ARG A 22 -4.35 -16.76 9.24
C ARG A 22 -4.46 -17.21 10.70
N GLN A 23 -3.50 -18.00 11.18
CA GLN A 23 -3.48 -18.49 12.57
C GLN A 23 -2.88 -17.48 13.57
N THR A 24 -2.29 -16.39 13.07
CA THR A 24 -1.78 -15.30 13.92
C THR A 24 -2.93 -14.41 14.41
N GLU A 25 -2.72 -13.67 15.50
CA GLU A 25 -3.71 -12.73 16.05
C GLU A 25 -4.17 -11.68 15.03
N CYS A 26 -3.30 -11.35 14.06
CA CYS A 26 -3.58 -10.43 12.97
C CYS A 26 -4.22 -11.09 11.74
N GLY A 27 -4.77 -12.31 11.86
CA GLY A 27 -5.21 -13.29 10.84
C GLY A 27 -6.17 -12.79 9.74
N PHE A 28 -5.77 -11.76 9.03
CA PHE A 28 -6.60 -10.99 8.11
C PHE A 28 -6.40 -11.38 6.65
N ILE A 29 -5.24 -11.96 6.30
CA ILE A 29 -4.90 -12.20 4.90
C ILE A 29 -5.27 -13.61 4.44
N THR A 30 -6.04 -13.68 3.34
CA THR A 30 -6.40 -14.92 2.65
C THR A 30 -5.74 -14.98 1.28
N SER A 31 -5.61 -16.18 0.69
CA SER A 31 -5.08 -16.33 -0.68
C SER A 31 -5.92 -15.56 -1.71
N ARG A 32 -7.25 -15.53 -1.54
CA ARG A 32 -8.15 -14.70 -2.34
C ARG A 32 -7.90 -13.21 -2.11
N GLY A 33 -7.75 -12.78 -0.85
CA GLY A 33 -7.43 -11.39 -0.50
C GLY A 33 -6.10 -10.91 -1.09
N TYR A 34 -5.08 -11.76 -1.07
CA TYR A 34 -3.79 -11.49 -1.73
C TYR A 34 -3.98 -11.28 -3.25
N ARG A 35 -4.65 -12.22 -3.93
CA ARG A 35 -4.89 -12.10 -5.38
C ARG A 35 -5.70 -10.84 -5.72
N ALA A 36 -6.74 -10.55 -4.94
CA ALA A 36 -7.53 -9.33 -5.09
C ALA A 36 -6.69 -8.07 -4.89
N ALA A 37 -5.80 -8.04 -3.90
CA ALA A 37 -4.90 -6.90 -3.69
C ALA A 37 -3.92 -6.69 -4.85
N LYS A 38 -3.46 -7.77 -5.51
CA LYS A 38 -2.57 -7.68 -6.68
C LYS A 38 -3.28 -7.19 -7.95
N THR A 39 -4.57 -7.46 -8.10
CA THR A 39 -5.32 -7.10 -9.32
C THR A 39 -6.21 -5.88 -9.15
N ARG A 40 -6.38 -5.37 -7.93
CA ARG A 40 -7.24 -4.22 -7.65
C ARG A 40 -6.72 -2.98 -8.39
N ALA A 41 -7.60 -2.30 -9.09
CA ALA A 41 -7.32 -0.98 -9.62
C ALA A 41 -6.99 0.00 -8.48
N PRO A 42 -6.12 1.00 -8.72
CA PRO A 42 -5.88 2.06 -7.75
C PRO A 42 -7.20 2.69 -7.29
N SER A 43 -7.29 3.04 -6.01
CA SER A 43 -8.46 3.77 -5.51
C SER A 43 -8.52 5.17 -6.12
N ALA A 44 -9.72 5.76 -6.18
CA ALA A 44 -9.87 7.15 -6.64
C ALA A 44 -8.93 8.11 -5.89
N ARG A 45 -8.76 7.90 -4.56
CA ARG A 45 -7.79 8.65 -3.75
C ARG A 45 -6.35 8.43 -4.21
N SER A 46 -5.93 7.19 -4.45
CA SER A 46 -4.56 6.91 -4.92
C SER A 46 -4.28 7.55 -6.28
N LEU A 47 -5.28 7.65 -7.15
CA LEU A 47 -5.17 8.34 -8.43
C LEU A 47 -5.04 9.86 -8.23
N SER A 48 -5.90 10.45 -7.39
CA SER A 48 -5.82 11.88 -7.06
C SER A 48 -4.50 12.25 -6.38
N ASP A 49 -4.07 11.46 -5.39
CA ASP A 49 -2.83 11.68 -4.64
C ASP A 49 -1.60 11.61 -5.58
N ALA A 50 -1.59 10.68 -6.53
CA ALA A 50 -0.50 10.58 -7.52
C ALA A 50 -0.37 11.84 -8.40
N LEU A 51 -1.47 12.57 -8.63
CA LEU A 51 -1.46 13.83 -9.38
C LEU A 51 -1.19 15.05 -8.50
N LEU A 52 -1.79 15.08 -7.30
CA LEU A 52 -1.80 16.26 -6.44
C LEU A 52 -0.55 16.38 -5.54
N ILE A 53 0.00 15.25 -5.07
CA ILE A 53 1.18 15.29 -4.18
C ILE A 53 2.38 16.00 -4.83
N PRO A 54 2.75 15.72 -6.10
CA PRO A 54 3.86 16.43 -6.74
C PRO A 54 3.64 17.93 -6.82
N GLU A 55 2.42 18.38 -7.13
CA GLU A 55 2.09 19.81 -7.17
C GLU A 55 2.14 20.44 -5.78
N LEU A 56 1.64 19.73 -4.76
CA LEU A 56 1.70 20.20 -3.37
C LEU A 56 3.15 20.34 -2.88
N VAL A 57 4.03 19.41 -3.25
CA VAL A 57 5.47 19.47 -2.94
C VAL A 57 6.11 20.69 -3.61
N LYS A 58 5.82 20.99 -4.88
CA LYS A 58 6.31 22.21 -5.53
C LYS A 58 5.89 23.47 -4.78
N VAL A 59 4.60 23.59 -4.46
CA VAL A 59 4.09 24.75 -3.70
C VAL A 59 4.75 24.84 -2.32
N PHE A 60 5.04 23.71 -1.67
CA PHE A 60 5.74 23.69 -0.38
C PHE A 60 7.16 24.23 -0.51
N GLU A 61 7.90 23.77 -1.51
CA GLU A 61 9.27 24.20 -1.80
C GLU A 61 9.33 25.68 -2.18
N ASP A 62 8.41 26.14 -3.05
CA ASP A 62 8.27 27.54 -3.45
C ASP A 62 7.96 28.46 -2.26
N ASN A 63 7.28 27.93 -1.25
CA ASN A 63 6.99 28.63 0.01
C ASN A 63 8.05 28.36 1.09
N PHE A 64 9.31 28.20 0.70
CA PHE A 64 10.47 28.00 1.60
C PHE A 64 10.33 26.83 2.57
N SER A 65 9.43 25.88 2.29
CA SER A 65 9.17 24.73 3.15
C SER A 65 8.71 25.08 4.58
N VAL A 66 8.20 26.29 4.82
CA VAL A 66 7.78 26.74 6.19
C VAL A 66 6.32 26.47 6.50
N TYR A 67 5.48 26.22 5.50
CA TYR A 67 4.06 26.00 5.68
C TYR A 67 3.71 24.51 5.75
N GLY A 68 3.24 24.07 6.91
CA GLY A 68 2.81 22.69 7.15
C GLY A 68 1.34 22.42 6.82
N VAL A 69 0.89 21.23 7.20
CA VAL A 69 -0.42 20.62 6.85
C VAL A 69 -1.64 21.49 7.13
N ARG A 70 -1.57 22.42 8.10
CA ARG A 70 -2.73 23.29 8.43
C ARG A 70 -2.92 24.44 7.45
N LYS A 71 -1.89 24.78 6.69
CA LYS A 71 -1.90 25.87 5.70
C LYS A 71 -1.84 25.35 4.26
N MET A 72 -1.19 24.20 4.07
CA MET A 72 -1.19 23.43 2.83
C MET A 72 -2.41 22.49 2.76
#